data_AF-A0A972ENS5-F1
#
_entry.id   AF-A0A972ENS5-F1
#
_cell.length_a   1.000
_cell.length_b   1.000
_cell.length_c   1.000
_cell.angle_alpha   90.00
_cell.angle_beta   90.00
_cell.angle_gamma   90.00
#
_symmetry.space_group_name_H-M   'P 1'
#
loop_
_entity.id
_entity.type
_entity.pdbx_description
1 polymer ?
#
loop_
_entity_poly.entity_id
_entity_poly.type
_entity_poly.pdbx_seq_one_letter_code
_entity_poly.pdbx_strand_id
1 'polypeptide(L)'
;MSLGKTIPTLVNNFQYDILHDLLQEVASDDLLKLIDLGVLSLDFDFPRAKLLYQEIAPWLDPPFAELLELNFIDIEKGDPSAVFSELLWSLKIQMIQGQGADFLGRVYRFNEAYFKYIFARHEVDGPVDLFHNMFEENRILNRLRRKYKIGTGNIIFGVERYIRQYHKWDKKVLQAIDRLTGPKMKAIVELRHNSVVGHGFQPASIESIREIYPDPDELVLIMRQALEDADVRIYDSKYYRLNRAILEKAAQEHL
;
A
#
# COMPACT_ATOMS: atom_id res chain seq x y z
N MET A 1 -20.34 6.56 -26.58
CA MET A 1 -20.19 7.32 -25.32
C MET A 1 -19.28 8.51 -25.60
N SER A 2 -19.54 9.68 -25.02
CA SER A 2 -18.60 10.81 -25.17
C SER A 2 -17.37 10.53 -24.32
N LEU A 3 -16.23 10.24 -24.98
CA LEU A 3 -14.93 10.00 -24.32
C LEU A 3 -14.58 11.10 -23.31
N GLY A 4 -14.93 12.36 -23.62
CA GLY A 4 -14.69 13.52 -22.77
C GLY A 4 -15.31 13.48 -21.36
N LYS A 5 -16.30 12.61 -21.06
CA LYS A 5 -16.73 12.34 -19.67
C LYS A 5 -16.22 11.00 -19.14
N THR A 6 -16.00 10.04 -20.01
CA THR A 6 -15.52 8.70 -19.62
C THR A 6 -14.08 8.74 -19.13
N ILE A 7 -13.17 9.41 -19.84
CA ILE A 7 -11.74 9.47 -19.48
C ILE A 7 -11.53 10.07 -18.09
N PRO A 8 -12.05 11.27 -17.75
CA PRO A 8 -11.89 11.81 -16.40
C PRO A 8 -12.47 10.91 -15.31
N THR A 9 -13.56 10.19 -15.60
CA THR A 9 -14.18 9.27 -14.64
C THR A 9 -13.27 8.09 -14.35
N LEU A 10 -12.75 7.42 -15.39
CA LEU A 10 -11.84 6.28 -15.22
C LEU A 10 -10.54 6.68 -14.52
N VAL A 11 -9.95 7.82 -14.92
CA VAL A 11 -8.72 8.35 -14.30
C VAL A 11 -8.96 8.66 -12.81
N ASN A 12 -10.02 9.37 -12.47
CA ASN A 12 -10.31 9.73 -11.07
C ASN A 12 -10.63 8.50 -10.18
N ASN A 13 -11.09 7.40 -10.80
CA ASN A 13 -11.29 6.12 -10.14
C ASN A 13 -10.07 5.18 -10.25
N PHE A 14 -8.94 5.66 -10.78
CA PHE A 14 -7.68 4.91 -10.94
C PHE A 14 -7.81 3.62 -11.78
N GLN A 15 -8.78 3.58 -12.70
CA GLN A 15 -9.08 2.42 -13.55
C GLN A 15 -8.19 2.44 -14.80
N TYR A 16 -6.88 2.32 -14.61
CA TYR A 16 -5.88 2.47 -15.68
C TYR A 16 -5.94 1.34 -16.70
N ASP A 17 -6.23 0.12 -16.27
CA ASP A 17 -6.42 -1.05 -17.13
C ASP A 17 -7.57 -0.84 -18.13
N ILE A 18 -8.74 -0.44 -17.62
CA ILE A 18 -9.93 -0.13 -18.45
C ILE A 18 -9.64 1.06 -19.37
N LEU A 19 -8.90 2.05 -18.87
CA LEU A 19 -8.54 3.22 -19.65
C LEU A 19 -7.57 2.88 -20.79
N HIS A 20 -6.59 2.02 -20.54
CA HIS A 20 -5.67 1.52 -21.58
C HIS A 20 -6.46 0.82 -22.68
N ASP A 21 -7.32 -0.15 -22.32
CA ASP A 21 -8.10 -0.92 -23.29
C ASP A 21 -9.01 -0.04 -24.14
N LEU A 22 -9.58 1.01 -23.54
CA LEU A 22 -10.44 1.98 -24.22
C LEU A 22 -9.66 2.84 -25.23
N LEU A 23 -8.39 3.15 -24.95
CA LEU A 23 -7.62 4.15 -25.70
C LEU A 23 -6.53 3.56 -26.61
N GLN A 24 -6.22 2.27 -26.50
CA GLN A 24 -5.10 1.61 -27.22
C GLN A 24 -5.09 1.79 -28.75
N GLU A 25 -6.26 1.99 -29.38
CA GLU A 25 -6.37 2.16 -30.83
C GLU A 25 -6.34 3.64 -31.28
N VAL A 26 -6.50 4.59 -30.35
CA VAL A 26 -6.76 6.01 -30.68
C VAL A 26 -5.80 6.99 -30.00
N ALA A 27 -5.20 6.63 -28.87
CA ALA A 27 -4.26 7.47 -28.14
C ALA A 27 -2.83 7.33 -28.67
N SER A 28 -2.00 8.34 -28.39
CA SER A 28 -0.57 8.27 -28.67
C SER A 28 0.14 7.24 -27.78
N ASP A 29 1.29 6.74 -28.27
CA ASP A 29 2.18 5.87 -27.50
C ASP A 29 2.56 6.49 -26.14
N ASP A 30 2.85 7.79 -26.09
CA ASP A 30 3.17 8.49 -24.83
C ASP A 30 2.03 8.42 -23.80
N LEU A 31 0.78 8.63 -24.25
CA LEU A 31 -0.38 8.57 -23.36
C LEU A 31 -0.63 7.12 -22.89
N LEU A 32 -0.46 6.13 -23.75
CA LEU A 32 -0.57 4.73 -23.35
C LEU A 32 0.51 4.37 -22.32
N LYS A 33 1.75 4.80 -22.51
CA LYS A 33 2.83 4.59 -21.52
C LYS A 33 2.55 5.28 -20.18
N LEU A 34 1.90 6.43 -20.16
CA LEU A 34 1.42 7.07 -18.93
C LEU A 34 0.43 6.18 -18.17
N ILE A 35 -0.52 5.62 -18.90
CA ILE A 35 -1.56 4.77 -18.34
C ILE A 35 -0.95 3.47 -17.83
N ASP A 36 -0.06 2.87 -18.62
CA ASP A 36 0.67 1.64 -18.28
C ASP A 36 1.59 1.81 -17.07
N LEU A 37 2.18 3.00 -16.87
CA LEU A 37 2.92 3.31 -15.64
C LEU A 37 2.01 3.14 -14.41
N GLY A 38 0.76 3.57 -14.53
CA GLY A 38 -0.27 3.40 -13.50
C GLY A 38 -0.60 1.93 -13.26
N VAL A 39 -0.87 1.17 -14.34
CA VAL A 39 -1.14 -0.28 -14.27
C VAL A 39 0.00 -1.01 -13.55
N LEU A 40 1.23 -0.86 -14.04
CA LEU A 40 2.41 -1.54 -13.49
C LEU A 40 2.67 -1.15 -12.03
N SER A 41 2.45 0.12 -11.67
CA SER A 41 2.61 0.57 -10.28
C SER A 41 1.58 -0.07 -9.34
N LEU A 42 0.31 -0.20 -9.75
CA LEU A 42 -0.74 -0.83 -8.94
C LEU A 42 -0.56 -2.34 -8.77
N ASP A 43 0.08 -2.98 -9.75
CA ASP A 43 0.47 -4.38 -9.73
C ASP A 43 1.76 -4.64 -8.94
N PHE A 44 2.40 -3.58 -8.40
CA PHE A 44 3.70 -3.64 -7.72
C PHE A 44 4.83 -4.15 -8.63
N ASP A 45 4.67 -4.04 -9.95
CA ASP A 45 5.73 -4.33 -10.92
C ASP A 45 6.61 -3.10 -11.15
N PHE A 46 7.28 -2.69 -10.07
CA PHE A 46 8.17 -1.55 -10.10
C PHE A 46 9.36 -1.69 -11.06
N PRO A 47 9.94 -2.90 -11.30
CA PRO A 47 10.99 -3.06 -12.31
C PRO A 47 10.52 -2.67 -13.72
N ARG A 48 9.36 -3.17 -14.17
CA ARG A 48 8.82 -2.78 -15.48
C ARG A 48 8.35 -1.32 -15.49
N ALA A 49 7.71 -0.86 -14.41
CA ALA A 49 7.29 0.53 -14.28
C ALA A 49 8.47 1.51 -14.39
N LYS A 50 9.65 1.17 -13.83
CA LYS A 50 10.86 1.98 -13.90
C LYS A 50 11.44 2.05 -15.32
N LEU A 51 11.46 0.94 -16.05
CA LEU A 51 11.89 0.93 -17.46
C LEU A 51 10.98 1.85 -18.30
N LEU A 52 9.67 1.72 -18.09
CA LEU A 52 8.69 2.57 -18.76
C LEU A 52 8.91 4.05 -18.40
N TYR A 53 9.09 4.35 -17.11
CA TYR A 53 9.41 5.68 -16.61
C TYR A 53 10.60 6.33 -17.35
N GLN A 54 11.66 5.57 -17.64
CA GLN A 54 12.85 6.12 -18.31
C GLN A 54 12.55 6.60 -19.74
N GLU A 55 11.61 5.98 -20.43
CA GLU A 55 11.15 6.43 -21.75
C GLU A 55 10.32 7.71 -21.64
N ILE A 56 9.66 7.90 -20.50
CA ILE A 56 8.66 8.94 -20.33
C ILE A 56 9.09 10.17 -19.51
N ALA A 57 10.16 10.03 -18.73
CA ALA A 57 10.73 11.12 -17.94
C ALA A 57 10.94 12.44 -18.71
N PRO A 58 11.38 12.45 -19.99
CA PRO A 58 11.67 13.70 -20.70
C PRO A 58 10.45 14.62 -20.93
N TRP A 59 9.23 14.09 -20.89
CA TRP A 59 8.02 14.88 -21.14
C TRP A 59 7.22 15.18 -19.87
N LEU A 60 7.60 14.60 -18.73
CA LEU A 60 6.97 14.87 -17.45
C LEU A 60 7.35 16.26 -16.93
N ASP A 61 6.43 16.89 -16.19
CA ASP A 61 6.76 18.04 -15.34
C ASP A 61 7.95 17.69 -14.43
N PRO A 62 9.05 18.48 -14.40
CA PRO A 62 10.28 18.08 -13.73
C PRO A 62 10.11 17.70 -12.24
N PRO A 63 9.32 18.44 -11.43
CA PRO A 63 8.96 18.00 -10.08
C PRO A 63 8.27 16.63 -9.99
N PHE A 64 7.45 16.25 -10.97
CA PHE A 64 6.84 14.93 -10.99
C PHE A 64 7.82 13.85 -11.45
N ALA A 65 8.65 14.14 -12.44
CA ALA A 65 9.71 13.23 -12.87
C ALA A 65 10.69 12.90 -11.74
N GLU A 66 11.11 13.91 -10.96
CA GLU A 66 11.99 13.75 -9.79
C GLU A 66 11.32 12.90 -8.69
N LEU A 67 10.03 13.13 -8.45
CA LEU A 67 9.26 12.34 -7.48
C LEU A 67 9.23 10.85 -7.86
N LEU A 68 9.01 10.53 -9.13
CA LEU A 68 8.98 9.14 -9.61
C LEU A 68 10.36 8.49 -9.54
N GLU A 69 11.42 9.19 -9.96
CA GLU A 69 12.79 8.67 -9.89
C GLU A 69 13.18 8.31 -8.46
N LEU A 70 12.95 9.23 -7.51
CA LEU A 70 13.23 8.98 -6.10
C LEU A 70 12.39 7.83 -5.56
N ASN A 71 11.09 7.76 -5.90
CA ASN A 71 10.22 6.66 -5.50
C ASN A 71 10.75 5.31 -5.98
N PHE A 72 11.18 5.18 -7.23
CA PHE A 72 11.76 3.94 -7.76
C PHE A 72 13.06 3.56 -7.08
N ILE A 73 13.97 4.52 -6.88
CA ILE A 73 15.24 4.30 -6.15
C ILE A 73 14.97 3.78 -4.73
N ASP A 74 14.02 4.40 -4.03
CA ASP A 74 13.71 4.07 -2.65
C ASP A 74 12.98 2.72 -2.53
N ILE A 75 12.07 2.41 -3.46
CA ILE A 75 11.42 1.08 -3.55
C ILE A 75 12.46 -0.03 -3.79
N GLU A 76 13.40 0.16 -4.71
CA GLU A 76 14.45 -0.83 -5.00
C GLU A 76 15.34 -1.12 -3.78
N LYS A 77 15.54 -0.11 -2.93
CA LYS A 77 16.27 -0.25 -1.66
C LYS A 77 15.43 -0.82 -0.53
N GLY A 78 14.13 -1.02 -0.73
CA GLY A 78 13.20 -1.45 0.31
C GLY A 78 12.94 -0.37 1.36
N ASP A 79 13.10 0.92 1.01
CA ASP A 79 12.83 2.01 1.94
C ASP A 79 11.40 1.92 2.50
N PRO A 80 11.22 1.94 3.84
CA PRO A 80 9.91 1.79 4.45
C PRO A 80 8.93 2.86 3.98
N SER A 81 9.37 4.12 3.86
CA SER A 81 8.50 5.22 3.46
C SER A 81 7.97 5.05 2.06
N ALA A 82 8.81 4.66 1.10
CA ALA A 82 8.37 4.43 -0.27
C ALA A 82 7.44 3.22 -0.38
N VAL A 83 7.83 2.06 0.16
CA VAL A 83 7.03 0.83 0.01
C VAL A 83 5.70 0.89 0.76
N PHE A 84 5.67 1.44 1.98
CA PHE A 84 4.41 1.60 2.70
C PHE A 84 3.50 2.64 2.05
N SER A 85 4.05 3.67 1.41
CA SER A 85 3.24 4.63 0.64
C SER A 85 2.54 3.95 -0.53
N GLU A 86 3.23 3.06 -1.26
CA GLU A 86 2.60 2.25 -2.32
C GLU A 86 1.52 1.32 -1.77
N LEU A 87 1.77 0.68 -0.63
CA LEU A 87 0.80 -0.19 0.01
C LEU A 87 -0.46 0.57 0.44
N LEU A 88 -0.33 1.76 1.04
CA LEU A 88 -1.45 2.63 1.40
C LEU A 88 -2.21 3.13 0.17
N TRP A 89 -1.51 3.50 -0.89
CA TRP A 89 -2.15 3.86 -2.15
C TRP A 89 -2.96 2.72 -2.74
N SER A 90 -2.39 1.52 -2.73
CA SER A 90 -3.10 0.34 -3.21
C SER A 90 -4.37 0.07 -2.40
N LEU A 91 -4.31 0.19 -1.06
CA LEU A 91 -5.49 0.05 -0.20
C LEU A 91 -6.58 1.07 -0.54
N LYS A 92 -6.20 2.35 -0.65
CA LYS A 92 -7.12 3.42 -1.00
C LYS A 92 -7.79 3.19 -2.37
N ILE A 93 -7.01 2.76 -3.35
CA ILE A 93 -7.52 2.52 -4.71
C ILE A 93 -8.46 1.32 -4.75
N GLN A 94 -8.14 0.22 -4.05
CA GLN A 94 -9.06 -0.92 -3.94
C GLN A 94 -10.39 -0.54 -3.29
N MET A 95 -10.36 0.34 -2.29
CA MET A 95 -11.56 0.88 -1.67
C MET A 95 -12.40 1.71 -2.66
N ILE A 96 -11.77 2.63 -3.39
CA ILE A 96 -12.42 3.46 -4.41
C ILE A 96 -13.06 2.61 -5.51
N GLN A 97 -12.38 1.53 -5.92
CA GLN A 97 -12.84 0.64 -6.98
C GLN A 97 -13.86 -0.41 -6.52
N GLY A 98 -14.18 -0.47 -5.23
CA GLY A 98 -15.15 -1.42 -4.70
C GLY A 98 -14.63 -2.86 -4.54
N GLN A 99 -13.31 -3.06 -4.60
CA GLN A 99 -12.67 -4.38 -4.58
C GLN A 99 -12.43 -4.85 -3.13
N GLY A 100 -13.50 -5.24 -2.44
CA GLY A 100 -13.44 -5.56 -1.00
C GLY A 100 -12.55 -6.75 -0.63
N ALA A 101 -12.53 -7.79 -1.45
CA ALA A 101 -11.69 -8.97 -1.23
C ALA A 101 -10.20 -8.58 -1.27
N ASP A 102 -9.77 -7.90 -2.34
CA ASP A 102 -8.39 -7.46 -2.50
C ASP A 102 -7.99 -6.44 -1.44
N PHE A 103 -8.90 -5.55 -1.06
CA PHE A 103 -8.71 -4.64 0.07
C PHE A 103 -8.40 -5.40 1.36
N LEU A 104 -9.20 -6.41 1.75
CA LEU A 104 -8.95 -7.20 2.96
C LEU A 104 -7.61 -7.95 2.91
N GLY A 105 -7.23 -8.47 1.75
CA GLY A 105 -5.92 -9.09 1.54
C GLY A 105 -4.78 -8.11 1.82
N ARG A 106 -4.89 -6.89 1.27
CA ARG A 106 -3.90 -5.81 1.46
C ARG A 106 -3.87 -5.29 2.91
N VAL A 107 -5.01 -5.25 3.61
CA VAL A 107 -5.09 -4.88 5.03
C VAL A 107 -4.27 -5.85 5.88
N TYR A 108 -4.43 -7.16 5.64
CA TYR A 108 -3.66 -8.17 6.36
C TYR A 108 -2.16 -8.05 6.04
N ARG A 109 -1.81 -7.86 4.76
CA ARG A 109 -0.42 -7.66 4.34
C ARG A 109 0.22 -6.44 5.00
N PHE A 110 -0.53 -5.34 5.10
CA PHE A 110 -0.13 -4.13 5.81
C PHE A 110 0.17 -4.43 7.28
N ASN A 111 -0.76 -5.05 7.99
CA ASN A 111 -0.59 -5.36 9.41
C ASN A 111 0.67 -6.21 9.61
N GLU A 112 0.82 -7.28 8.84
CA GLU A 112 1.99 -8.15 8.94
C GLU A 112 3.31 -7.38 8.68
N ALA A 113 3.37 -6.60 7.60
CA ALA A 113 4.54 -5.80 7.26
C ALA A 113 4.88 -4.75 8.33
N TYR A 114 3.87 -4.07 8.87
CA TYR A 114 4.04 -3.11 9.97
C TYR A 114 4.65 -3.76 11.20
N PHE A 115 4.09 -4.89 11.67
CA PHE A 115 4.62 -5.58 12.85
C PHE A 115 6.04 -6.12 12.61
N LYS A 116 6.35 -6.62 11.40
CA LYS A 116 7.72 -7.01 11.03
C LYS A 116 8.68 -5.82 11.08
N TYR A 117 8.27 -4.67 10.54
CA TYR A 117 9.06 -3.44 10.54
C TYR A 117 9.36 -2.94 11.95
N ILE A 118 8.34 -2.82 12.79
CA ILE A 118 8.52 -2.38 14.18
C ILE A 118 9.47 -3.33 14.92
N PHE A 119 9.30 -4.64 14.76
CA PHE A 119 10.22 -5.60 15.37
C PHE A 119 11.66 -5.40 14.90
N ALA A 120 11.88 -5.29 13.59
CA ALA A 120 13.20 -5.11 13.02
C ALA A 120 13.87 -3.80 13.46
N ARG A 121 13.11 -2.69 13.47
CA ARG A 121 13.56 -1.37 13.95
C ARG A 121 14.06 -1.37 15.39
N HIS A 122 13.54 -2.27 16.23
CA HIS A 122 13.98 -2.42 17.62
C HIS A 122 15.05 -3.51 17.83
N GLU A 123 15.37 -4.31 16.81
CA GLU A 123 16.38 -5.38 16.88
C GLU A 123 17.65 -5.11 16.08
N VAL A 124 17.60 -4.21 15.10
CA VAL A 124 18.70 -3.89 14.19
C VAL A 124 19.25 -2.52 14.56
N ASP A 125 20.57 -2.40 14.57
CA ASP A 125 21.25 -1.14 14.79
C ASP A 125 21.23 -0.31 13.50
N GLY A 126 20.58 0.85 13.53
CA GLY A 126 20.51 1.79 12.40
C GLY A 126 19.23 1.71 11.56
N PRO A 127 19.20 2.37 10.39
CA PRO A 127 18.06 2.33 9.47
C PRO A 127 17.76 0.90 9.00
N VAL A 128 16.47 0.59 8.85
CA VAL A 128 16.00 -0.74 8.44
C VAL A 128 15.18 -0.61 7.17
N ASP A 129 15.59 -1.29 6.11
CA ASP A 129 14.78 -1.52 4.91
C ASP A 129 13.90 -2.77 5.05
N LEU A 130 12.83 -2.83 4.27
CA LEU A 130 11.85 -3.94 4.28
C LEU A 130 12.37 -5.23 3.63
N PHE A 131 13.51 -5.18 2.92
CA PHE A 131 14.14 -6.36 2.32
C PHE A 131 15.20 -6.98 3.24
N HIS A 132 15.48 -6.34 4.39
CA HIS A 132 16.35 -6.87 5.40
C HIS A 132 15.87 -8.25 5.85
N ASN A 133 16.80 -9.19 6.00
CA ASN A 133 16.52 -10.58 6.43
C ASN A 133 15.81 -10.71 7.80
N MET A 134 15.64 -9.61 8.55
CA MET A 134 14.91 -9.59 9.82
C MET A 134 13.40 -9.68 9.60
N PHE A 135 12.92 -9.40 8.38
CA PHE A 135 11.52 -9.52 8.00
C PHE A 135 11.06 -10.97 7.79
N GLU A 136 12.01 -11.93 7.75
CA GLU A 136 11.68 -13.34 7.68
C GLU A 136 10.93 -13.79 8.94
N GLU A 137 9.73 -14.34 8.75
CA GLU A 137 8.86 -14.79 9.84
C GLU A 137 9.57 -15.73 10.82
N ASN A 138 10.22 -16.76 10.28
CA ASN A 138 10.94 -17.74 11.09
C ASN A 138 12.05 -17.10 11.92
N ARG A 139 12.71 -16.06 11.41
CA ARG A 139 13.76 -15.35 12.13
C ARG A 139 13.20 -14.56 13.30
N ILE A 140 12.10 -13.83 13.08
CA ILE A 140 11.38 -13.09 14.12
C ILE A 140 10.90 -14.05 15.21
N LEU A 141 10.17 -15.10 14.84
CA LEU A 141 9.62 -16.07 15.79
C LEU A 141 10.72 -16.77 16.60
N ASN A 142 11.83 -17.15 15.95
CA ASN A 142 12.97 -17.74 16.65
C ASN A 142 13.64 -16.76 17.61
N ARG A 143 13.76 -15.47 17.23
CA ARG A 143 14.32 -14.43 18.09
C ARG A 143 13.43 -14.16 19.31
N LEU A 144 12.12 -14.01 19.09
CA LEU A 144 11.09 -13.89 20.13
C LEU A 144 11.16 -15.06 21.12
N ARG A 145 11.23 -16.30 20.62
CA ARG A 145 11.30 -17.50 21.47
C ARG A 145 12.62 -17.59 22.25
N ARG A 146 13.76 -17.41 21.60
CA ARG A 146 15.09 -17.69 22.20
C ARG A 146 15.54 -16.57 23.13
N LYS A 147 15.46 -15.31 22.67
CA LYS A 147 15.94 -14.11 23.39
C LYS A 147 14.91 -13.60 24.38
N TYR A 148 13.64 -13.50 23.97
CA TYR A 148 12.58 -12.85 24.75
C TYR A 148 11.63 -13.79 25.49
N LYS A 149 11.80 -15.11 25.29
CA LYS A 149 10.95 -16.17 25.87
C LYS A 149 9.46 -16.00 25.52
N ILE A 150 9.19 -15.45 24.34
CA ILE A 150 7.84 -15.31 23.76
C ILE A 150 7.66 -16.44 22.75
N GLY A 151 6.96 -17.50 23.14
CA GLY A 151 6.58 -18.61 22.25
C GLY A 151 5.22 -18.36 21.61
N THR A 152 5.16 -18.27 20.28
CA THR A 152 3.93 -18.10 19.49
C THR A 152 4.17 -18.55 18.05
N GLY A 153 3.11 -18.95 17.36
CA GLY A 153 3.10 -19.16 15.90
C GLY A 153 2.55 -17.95 15.12
N ASN A 154 2.14 -16.89 15.81
CA ASN A 154 1.58 -15.68 15.20
C ASN A 154 2.52 -14.50 15.45
N ILE A 155 3.07 -13.92 14.38
CA ILE A 155 4.02 -12.79 14.42
C ILE A 155 3.39 -11.57 15.08
N ILE A 156 2.18 -11.17 14.64
CA ILE A 156 1.51 -9.96 15.13
C ILE A 156 1.38 -10.02 16.66
N PHE A 157 0.85 -11.12 17.18
CA PHE A 157 0.74 -11.34 18.62
C PHE A 157 2.09 -11.36 19.33
N GLY A 158 3.09 -12.02 18.73
CA GLY A 158 4.44 -12.12 19.29
C GLY A 158 5.13 -10.77 19.42
N VAL A 159 5.06 -9.97 18.36
CA VAL A 159 5.64 -8.63 18.31
C VAL A 159 4.88 -7.68 19.23
N GLU A 160 3.54 -7.73 19.27
CA GLU A 160 2.74 -6.94 20.23
C GLU A 160 3.23 -7.20 21.67
N ARG A 161 3.32 -8.48 22.06
CA ARG A 161 3.79 -8.85 23.40
C ARG A 161 5.23 -8.39 23.65
N TYR A 162 6.10 -8.50 22.65
CA TYR A 162 7.47 -8.03 22.72
C TYR A 162 7.57 -6.53 22.98
N ILE A 163 6.84 -5.71 22.21
CA ILE A 163 6.86 -4.26 22.39
C ILE A 163 6.29 -3.88 23.76
N ARG A 164 5.15 -4.45 24.16
CA ARG A 164 4.55 -4.17 25.47
C ARG A 164 5.45 -4.56 26.65
N GLN A 165 6.23 -5.64 26.51
CA GLN A 165 7.09 -6.14 27.58
C GLN A 165 8.46 -5.44 27.63
N TYR A 166 9.08 -5.18 26.47
CA TYR A 166 10.49 -4.75 26.39
C TYR A 166 10.67 -3.32 25.86
N HIS A 167 9.69 -2.76 25.17
CA HIS A 167 9.76 -1.42 24.55
C HIS A 167 8.63 -0.50 25.00
N LYS A 168 8.19 -0.65 26.25
CA LYS A 168 7.10 0.15 26.86
C LYS A 168 7.32 1.67 26.88
N TRP A 169 8.55 2.10 26.62
CA TRP A 169 8.97 3.50 26.53
C TRP A 169 8.54 4.13 25.19
N ASP A 170 8.37 3.34 24.13
CA ASP A 170 7.90 3.83 22.83
C ASP A 170 6.37 3.97 22.84
N LYS A 171 5.89 5.11 23.32
CA LYS A 171 4.46 5.37 23.47
C LYS A 171 3.73 5.51 22.13
N LYS A 172 4.39 6.04 21.10
CA LYS A 172 3.78 6.20 19.78
C LYS A 172 3.52 4.83 19.15
N VAL A 173 4.50 3.94 19.15
CA VAL A 173 4.32 2.58 18.63
C VAL A 173 3.28 1.79 19.43
N LEU A 174 3.22 1.96 20.76
CA LEU A 174 2.17 1.34 21.56
C LEU A 174 0.76 1.80 21.14
N GLN A 175 0.57 3.10 20.89
CA GLN A 175 -0.70 3.62 20.39
C GLN A 175 -1.04 3.08 19.01
N ALA A 176 -0.05 2.99 18.11
CA ALA A 176 -0.23 2.38 16.80
C ALA A 176 -0.64 0.90 16.91
N ILE A 177 0.00 0.12 17.80
CA ILE A 177 -0.39 -1.27 18.07
C ILE A 177 -1.83 -1.34 18.58
N ASP A 178 -2.21 -0.50 19.54
CA ASP A 178 -3.58 -0.49 20.08
C ASP A 178 -4.64 -0.25 18.99
N ARG A 179 -4.35 0.63 18.01
CA ARG A 179 -5.22 0.85 16.85
C ARG A 179 -5.28 -0.37 15.93
N LEU A 180 -4.13 -1.00 15.65
CA LEU A 180 -4.00 -2.15 14.74
C LEU A 180 -4.37 -3.51 15.38
N THR A 181 -4.60 -3.58 16.69
CA THR A 181 -5.06 -4.80 17.38
C THR A 181 -6.35 -4.61 18.16
N GLY A 182 -6.99 -3.44 18.00
CA GLY A 182 -8.27 -3.11 18.61
C GLY A 182 -9.43 -3.98 18.09
N PRO A 183 -10.61 -3.90 18.74
CA PRO A 183 -11.76 -4.76 18.43
C PRO A 183 -12.23 -4.68 16.97
N LYS A 184 -12.33 -3.47 16.40
CA LYS A 184 -12.73 -3.29 15.00
C LYS A 184 -11.71 -3.91 14.03
N MET A 185 -10.41 -3.73 14.26
CA MET A 185 -9.38 -4.33 13.42
C MET A 185 -9.37 -5.86 13.53
N LYS A 186 -9.62 -6.41 14.73
CA LYS A 186 -9.81 -7.86 14.92
C LYS A 186 -10.99 -8.39 14.11
N ALA A 187 -12.11 -7.66 14.09
CA ALA A 187 -13.27 -8.02 13.28
C ALA A 187 -12.95 -7.98 11.77
N ILE A 188 -12.13 -7.02 11.30
CA ILE A 188 -11.65 -7.00 9.91
C ILE A 188 -10.76 -8.20 9.59
N VAL A 189 -9.84 -8.57 10.48
CA VAL A 189 -8.99 -9.76 10.32
C VAL A 189 -9.82 -11.04 10.31
N GLU A 190 -10.88 -11.11 11.12
CA GLU A 190 -11.82 -12.23 11.15
C GLU A 190 -12.67 -12.31 9.87
N LEU A 191 -13.19 -11.17 9.38
CA LEU A 191 -13.87 -11.08 8.09
C LEU A 191 -12.98 -11.62 6.96
N ARG A 192 -11.71 -11.18 6.93
CA ARG A 192 -10.71 -11.71 5.98
C ARG A 192 -10.52 -13.21 6.15
N HIS A 193 -10.34 -13.69 7.37
CA HIS A 193 -10.14 -15.11 7.67
C HIS A 193 -11.29 -15.98 7.16
N ASN A 194 -12.53 -15.54 7.33
CA ASN A 194 -13.73 -16.26 6.94
C ASN A 194 -14.09 -16.12 5.45
N SER A 195 -13.39 -15.25 4.72
CA SER A 195 -13.59 -15.03 3.28
C SER A 195 -12.67 -15.88 2.40
N VAL A 196 -12.90 -15.83 1.07
CA VAL A 196 -12.08 -16.49 0.05
C VAL A 196 -10.62 -16.01 0.00
N VAL A 197 -10.33 -14.82 0.54
CA VAL A 197 -8.97 -14.27 0.61
C VAL A 197 -8.20 -14.82 1.82
N GLY A 198 -8.91 -15.45 2.75
CA GLY A 198 -8.38 -16.16 3.91
C GLY A 198 -8.49 -17.67 3.76
N HIS A 199 -9.33 -18.27 4.61
CA HIS A 199 -9.51 -19.72 4.69
C HIS A 199 -10.99 -20.12 4.63
N GLY A 200 -11.90 -19.20 4.32
CA GLY A 200 -13.33 -19.46 4.25
C GLY A 200 -13.93 -19.08 2.90
N PHE A 201 -15.26 -18.90 2.89
CA PHE A 201 -16.05 -18.66 1.68
C PHE A 201 -17.14 -17.59 1.88
N GLN A 202 -17.09 -16.84 2.99
CA GLN A 202 -18.01 -15.73 3.21
C GLN A 202 -17.75 -14.58 2.23
N PRO A 203 -18.79 -13.80 1.87
CA PRO A 203 -18.62 -12.60 1.06
C PRO A 203 -17.65 -11.60 1.72
N ALA A 204 -16.85 -10.94 0.90
CA ALA A 204 -15.91 -9.90 1.30
C ALA A 204 -16.11 -8.66 0.43
N SER A 205 -17.29 -8.04 0.52
CA SER A 205 -17.58 -6.80 -0.20
C SER A 205 -17.25 -5.56 0.64
N ILE A 206 -17.28 -4.38 0.02
CA ILE A 206 -17.14 -3.11 0.74
C ILE A 206 -18.28 -2.93 1.76
N GLU A 207 -19.46 -3.44 1.48
CA GLU A 207 -20.61 -3.41 2.41
C GLU A 207 -20.30 -4.21 3.67
N SER A 208 -19.72 -5.41 3.54
CA SER A 208 -19.28 -6.21 4.70
C SER A 208 -18.21 -5.49 5.53
N ILE A 209 -17.32 -4.73 4.89
CA ILE A 209 -16.34 -3.89 5.59
C ILE A 209 -17.03 -2.73 6.31
N ARG A 210 -18.03 -2.10 5.66
CA ARG A 210 -18.79 -0.96 6.21
C ARG A 210 -19.61 -1.32 7.44
N GLU A 211 -19.98 -2.58 7.62
CA GLU A 211 -20.62 -3.05 8.85
C GLU A 211 -19.70 -2.91 10.07
N ILE A 212 -18.37 -2.96 9.88
CA ILE A 212 -17.35 -2.84 10.94
C ILE A 212 -16.79 -1.41 11.00
N TYR A 213 -16.48 -0.83 9.85
CA TYR A 213 -15.99 0.53 9.66
C TYR A 213 -16.94 1.29 8.73
N PRO A 214 -17.99 1.96 9.27
CA PRO A 214 -18.98 2.67 8.46
C PRO A 214 -18.38 3.66 7.47
N ASP A 215 -17.26 4.26 7.83
CA ASP A 215 -16.38 4.98 6.94
C ASP A 215 -15.08 4.18 6.72
N PRO A 216 -14.93 3.47 5.58
CA PRO A 216 -13.73 2.68 5.31
C PRO A 216 -12.46 3.52 5.14
N ASP A 217 -12.58 4.81 4.86
CA ASP A 217 -11.43 5.73 4.82
C ASP A 217 -10.80 5.88 6.22
N GLU A 218 -11.58 5.66 7.29
CA GLU A 218 -11.09 5.56 8.68
C GLU A 218 -9.99 4.49 8.79
N LEU A 219 -10.13 3.36 8.09
CA LEU A 219 -9.18 2.26 8.16
C LEU A 219 -7.83 2.64 7.53
N VAL A 220 -7.85 3.26 6.35
CA VAL A 220 -6.65 3.75 5.66
C VAL A 220 -5.97 4.85 6.50
N LEU A 221 -6.77 5.72 7.13
CA LEU A 221 -6.25 6.75 8.03
C LEU A 221 -5.59 6.17 9.28
N ILE A 222 -6.18 5.15 9.91
CA ILE A 222 -5.58 4.43 11.05
C ILE A 222 -4.22 3.84 10.66
N MET A 223 -4.14 3.22 9.49
CA MET A 223 -2.90 2.65 8.98
C MET A 223 -1.84 3.71 8.70
N ARG A 224 -2.23 4.84 8.10
CA ARG A 224 -1.35 6.00 7.91
C ARG A 224 -0.81 6.50 9.25
N GLN A 225 -1.68 6.72 10.24
CA GLN A 225 -1.29 7.19 11.56
C GLN A 225 -0.34 6.21 12.26
N ALA A 226 -0.54 4.90 12.12
CA ALA A 226 0.36 3.90 12.68
C ALA A 226 1.78 4.01 12.09
N LEU A 227 1.90 4.29 10.79
CA LEU A 227 3.20 4.51 10.15
C LEU A 227 3.86 5.81 10.59
N GLU A 228 3.09 6.89 10.70
CA GLU A 228 3.58 8.18 11.20
C GLU A 228 4.06 8.07 12.67
N ASP A 229 3.35 7.31 13.51
CA ASP A 229 3.75 6.97 14.87
C ASP A 229 5.04 6.13 14.93
N ALA A 230 5.36 5.43 13.85
CA ALA A 230 6.59 4.66 13.66
C ALA A 230 7.71 5.45 12.97
N ASP A 231 7.53 6.77 12.81
CA ASP A 231 8.41 7.71 12.12
C ASP A 231 8.66 7.33 10.63
N VAL A 232 7.66 6.68 10.00
CA VAL A 232 7.64 6.41 8.56
C VAL A 232 6.90 7.54 7.85
N ARG A 233 7.62 8.26 6.97
CA ARG A 233 7.03 9.30 6.12
C ARG A 233 6.13 8.70 5.04
N ILE A 234 4.99 9.34 4.78
CA ILE A 234 4.01 8.92 3.78
C ILE A 234 3.95 9.91 2.61
N TYR A 235 4.00 9.39 1.38
CA TYR A 235 3.92 10.14 0.14
C TYR A 235 2.55 9.96 -0.53
N ASP A 236 1.73 11.01 -0.52
CA ASP A 236 0.30 10.94 -0.87
C ASP A 236 -0.08 11.71 -2.15
N SER A 237 0.89 12.01 -3.02
CA SER A 237 0.64 12.77 -4.25
C SER A 237 0.95 12.03 -5.56
N LYS A 238 1.63 10.87 -5.52
CA LYS A 238 2.11 10.17 -6.74
C LYS A 238 0.99 9.93 -7.76
N TYR A 239 -0.05 9.18 -7.37
CA TYR A 239 -1.13 8.81 -8.29
C TYR A 239 -2.03 9.99 -8.67
N TYR A 240 -2.15 11.01 -7.82
CA TYR A 240 -2.85 12.24 -8.20
C TYR A 240 -2.09 13.04 -9.27
N ARG A 241 -0.76 13.10 -9.19
CA ARG A 241 0.08 13.71 -10.21
C ARG A 241 0.07 12.90 -11.51
N LEU A 242 0.07 11.57 -11.41
CA LEU A 242 -0.08 10.68 -12.56
C LEU A 242 -1.42 10.93 -13.28
N ASN A 243 -2.52 10.95 -12.52
CA ASN A 243 -3.85 11.25 -13.05
C ASN A 243 -3.89 12.60 -13.77
N ARG A 244 -3.26 13.63 -13.17
CA ARG A 244 -3.17 14.94 -13.81
C ARG A 244 -2.43 14.86 -15.15
N ALA A 245 -1.27 14.21 -15.19
CA ALA A 245 -0.48 14.06 -16.41
C ALA A 245 -1.26 13.33 -17.52
N ILE A 246 -1.99 12.26 -17.16
CA ILE A 246 -2.88 11.54 -18.08
C ILE A 246 -3.95 12.47 -18.66
N LEU A 247 -4.64 13.24 -17.81
CA LEU A 247 -5.72 14.14 -18.26
C LEU A 247 -5.20 15.29 -19.12
N GLU A 248 -4.05 15.86 -18.77
CA GLU A 248 -3.42 16.92 -19.55
C GLU A 248 -3.02 16.41 -20.95
N LYS A 249 -2.43 15.21 -21.03
CA LYS A 249 -2.04 14.60 -22.30
C LYS A 249 -3.26 14.21 -23.15
N ALA A 250 -4.29 13.60 -22.54
CA ALA A 250 -5.55 13.29 -23.25
C ALA A 250 -6.22 14.56 -23.82
N ALA A 251 -6.22 15.66 -23.08
CA ALA A 251 -6.75 16.94 -23.55
C ALA A 251 -5.95 17.53 -24.73
N GLN A 252 -4.62 17.36 -24.74
CA GLN A 252 -3.76 17.76 -25.86
C GLN A 252 -4.05 16.95 -27.14
N GLU A 253 -4.51 15.71 -26.98
CA GLU A 253 -4.91 14.81 -28.07
C GLU A 253 -6.37 14.98 -28.50
N HIS A 254 -7.11 15.90 -27.87
CA HIS A 254 -8.54 16.14 -28.12
C HIS A 254 -9.45 14.92 -27.84
N LEU A 255 -9.08 14.11 -26.84
CA LEU A 255 -9.83 12.92 -26.37
C LEU A 255 -10.83 13.25 -25.24
#